data_AF-A0A5M9JQU2-F1
#
_entry.id   AF-A0A5M9JQU2-F1
#
_cell.length_a   1.000
_cell.length_b   1.000
_cell.length_c   1.000
_cell.angle_alpha   90.00
_cell.angle_beta   90.00
_cell.angle_gamma   90.00
#
_symmetry.space_group_name_H-M   'P 1'
#
loop_
_entity.id
_entity.type
_entity.pdbx_description
1 polymer ?
#
loop_
_entity_poly.entity_id
_entity_poly.type
_entity_poly.pdbx_seq_one_letter_code
_entity_poly.pdbx_strand_id
1 'polypeptide(L)'
;MADLKKEPFEKLNPNGRVPAITDPNTNITLWESGAIIEYLIDTYDLSAALTYTSSPERYQVKQWLHFQMSGQGPYYGQAAWFTKFHSEKVDSAVERYLEQIKRVLYVLDKHLQGRTWLVGDKCTFADLSFVTWDLAIPWIFGDRVGELEIEKKYPNYFAWNKRLMERPSVQKIVKDKQAASGH
;
A
#
# COMPACT_ATOMS: atom_id res chain seq x y z
N MET A 1 14.83 -9.64 10.25
CA MET A 1 15.43 -8.38 9.72
C MET A 1 16.96 -8.42 9.63
N ALA A 2 17.67 -9.14 10.50
CA ALA A 2 19.14 -9.23 10.45
C ALA A 2 19.69 -9.85 9.14
N ASP A 3 18.89 -10.65 8.41
CA ASP A 3 19.33 -11.29 7.17
C ASP A 3 19.18 -10.42 5.91
N LEU A 4 18.44 -9.30 5.97
CA LEU A 4 18.35 -8.33 4.85
C LEU A 4 19.58 -7.42 4.74
N LYS A 5 20.41 -7.37 5.79
CA LYS A 5 21.67 -6.60 5.86
C LYS A 5 22.91 -7.49 5.72
N LYS A 6 22.75 -8.64 5.07
CA LYS A 6 23.84 -9.59 4.77
C LYS A 6 23.98 -9.69 3.26
N GLU A 7 25.20 -9.85 2.75
CA GLU A 7 25.40 -10.26 1.36
C GLU A 7 24.75 -11.63 1.17
N PRO A 8 23.73 -11.78 0.28
CA PRO A 8 23.64 -11.20 -1.07
C PRO A 8 22.57 -10.12 -1.30
N PHE A 9 21.80 -9.70 -0.29
CA PHE A 9 20.66 -8.77 -0.51
C PHE A 9 21.10 -7.30 -0.66
N GLU A 10 22.14 -6.86 0.04
CA GLU A 10 22.68 -5.49 -0.11
C GLU A 10 23.22 -5.22 -1.52
N LYS A 11 23.70 -6.25 -2.21
CA LYS A 11 24.12 -6.16 -3.63
C LYS A 11 22.95 -5.89 -4.58
N LEU A 12 21.73 -6.29 -4.20
CA LEU A 12 20.51 -6.07 -4.99
C LEU A 12 19.82 -4.75 -4.62
N ASN A 13 19.82 -4.41 -3.33
CA ASN A 13 19.28 -3.15 -2.84
C ASN A 13 20.21 -2.55 -1.78
N PRO A 14 20.91 -1.44 -2.08
CA PRO A 14 21.80 -0.79 -1.12
C PRO A 14 21.05 -0.21 0.10
N ASN A 15 19.72 -0.03 0.02
CA ASN A 15 18.87 0.36 1.15
C ASN A 15 18.69 -0.80 2.17
N GLY A 16 18.97 -2.06 1.78
CA GLY A 16 18.81 -3.22 2.67
C GLY A 16 17.37 -3.47 3.12
N ARG A 17 16.38 -3.03 2.33
CA ARG A 17 14.94 -3.19 2.59
C ARG A 17 14.24 -3.91 1.46
N VAL A 18 13.23 -4.71 1.79
CA VAL A 18 12.31 -5.29 0.80
C VAL A 18 11.24 -4.26 0.39
N PRO A 19 10.69 -4.34 -0.83
CA PRO A 19 11.01 -5.30 -1.88
C PRO A 19 12.17 -4.87 -2.80
N ALA A 20 12.81 -5.87 -3.40
CA ALA A 20 13.68 -5.77 -4.57
C ALA A 20 13.36 -6.94 -5.51
N ILE A 21 13.46 -6.73 -6.82
CA ILE A 21 13.25 -7.77 -7.83
C ILE A 21 14.40 -7.79 -8.83
N THR A 22 14.64 -8.96 -9.42
CA THR A 22 15.38 -9.11 -10.67
C THR A 22 14.44 -9.74 -11.67
N ASP A 23 14.23 -9.07 -12.80
CA ASP A 23 13.38 -9.58 -13.86
C ASP A 23 14.22 -10.45 -14.81
N PRO A 24 13.92 -11.76 -14.94
CA PRO A 24 14.70 -12.66 -15.80
C PRO A 24 14.51 -12.39 -17.30
N ASN A 25 13.45 -11.67 -17.72
CA ASN A 25 13.19 -11.40 -19.14
C ASN A 25 14.03 -10.22 -19.67
N THR A 26 14.36 -9.25 -18.80
CA THR A 26 15.09 -8.02 -19.15
C THR A 26 16.42 -7.89 -18.43
N ASN A 27 16.69 -8.76 -17.46
CA ASN A 27 17.85 -8.74 -16.56
C ASN A 27 18.00 -7.45 -15.74
N ILE A 28 16.95 -6.63 -15.61
CA ILE A 28 16.98 -5.46 -14.75
C ILE A 28 16.80 -5.88 -13.28
N THR A 29 17.60 -5.29 -12.40
CA THR A 29 17.42 -5.36 -10.95
C THR A 29 16.98 -4.01 -10.43
N LEU A 30 15.90 -3.99 -9.63
CA LEU A 30 15.37 -2.77 -9.04
C LEU A 30 14.77 -2.99 -7.65
N TRP A 31 14.66 -1.90 -6.92
CA TRP A 31 14.09 -1.81 -5.58
C TRP A 31 13.20 -0.56 -5.47
N GLU A 32 12.54 -0.39 -4.32
CA GLU A 32 11.34 0.47 -4.12
C GLU A 32 10.09 -0.09 -4.79
N SER A 33 9.05 -0.36 -3.99
CA SER A 33 7.80 -0.93 -4.50
C SER A 33 7.12 -0.06 -5.55
N GLY A 34 7.20 1.27 -5.42
CA GLY A 34 6.66 2.20 -6.42
C GLY A 34 7.35 2.07 -7.78
N ALA A 35 8.68 2.07 -7.80
CA ALA A 35 9.45 1.90 -9.02
C ALA A 35 9.24 0.51 -9.64
N ILE A 36 9.13 -0.53 -8.80
CA ILE A 36 8.80 -1.89 -9.24
C ILE A 36 7.45 -1.94 -9.95
N ILE A 37 6.42 -1.33 -9.37
CA ILE A 37 5.10 -1.29 -9.97
C ILE A 37 5.13 -0.54 -11.31
N GLU A 38 5.75 0.63 -11.37
CA GLU A 38 5.85 1.39 -12.63
C GLU A 38 6.59 0.60 -13.72
N TYR A 39 7.71 -0.04 -13.37
CA TYR A 39 8.43 -0.91 -14.28
C TYR A 39 7.57 -2.05 -14.84
N LEU A 40 6.83 -2.75 -13.96
CA LEU A 40 5.96 -3.85 -14.38
C LEU A 40 4.82 -3.37 -15.30
N ILE A 41 4.28 -2.18 -15.02
CA ILE A 41 3.23 -1.58 -15.85
C ILE A 41 3.79 -1.20 -17.23
N ASP A 42 4.91 -0.49 -17.28
CA ASP A 42 5.53 -0.05 -18.54
C ASP A 42 6.01 -1.24 -19.39
N THR A 43 6.43 -2.34 -18.76
CA THR A 43 7.00 -3.50 -19.46
C THR A 43 5.95 -4.54 -19.86
N TYR A 44 4.96 -4.80 -19.00
CA TYR A 44 4.06 -5.95 -19.16
C TYR A 44 2.58 -5.60 -19.32
N ASP A 45 2.14 -4.40 -18.93
CA ASP A 45 0.74 -3.97 -19.11
C ASP A 45 0.55 -3.28 -20.47
N LEU A 46 0.87 -3.98 -21.56
CA LEU A 46 0.85 -3.44 -22.93
C LEU A 46 -0.55 -2.99 -23.39
N SER A 47 -1.62 -3.53 -22.79
CA SER A 47 -3.00 -3.15 -23.06
C SER A 47 -3.48 -1.99 -22.17
N ALA A 48 -2.61 -1.46 -21.30
CA ALA A 48 -2.95 -0.46 -20.29
C ALA A 48 -4.18 -0.85 -19.46
N ALA A 49 -4.28 -2.12 -19.06
CA ALA A 49 -5.40 -2.62 -18.27
C ALA A 49 -5.43 -1.99 -16.86
N LEU A 50 -4.28 -1.62 -16.31
CA LEU A 50 -4.11 -1.11 -14.95
C LEU A 50 -3.53 0.33 -14.91
N THR A 51 -3.51 1.04 -16.04
CA THR A 51 -2.99 2.40 -16.11
C THR A 51 -3.69 3.26 -17.17
N TYR A 52 -3.41 4.56 -17.17
CA TYR A 52 -3.69 5.47 -18.27
C TYR A 52 -2.36 5.96 -18.86
N THR A 53 -2.28 6.03 -20.19
CA THR A 53 -1.04 6.37 -20.91
C THR A 53 -0.98 7.83 -21.37
N SER A 54 -2.13 8.52 -21.41
CA SER A 54 -2.24 9.93 -21.78
C SER A 54 -2.40 10.87 -20.58
N SER A 55 -2.06 12.13 -20.79
CA SER A 55 -2.34 13.22 -19.84
C SER A 55 -3.82 13.61 -19.92
N PRO A 56 -4.48 13.97 -18.80
CA PRO A 56 -3.91 14.16 -17.46
C PRO A 56 -3.80 12.88 -16.60
N GLU A 57 -4.52 11.82 -16.95
CA GLU A 57 -4.72 10.66 -16.06
C GLU A 57 -3.42 9.95 -15.71
N ARG A 58 -2.47 9.85 -16.65
CA ARG A 58 -1.14 9.25 -16.39
C ARG A 58 -0.46 9.88 -15.18
N TYR A 59 -0.50 11.21 -15.07
CA TYR A 59 0.12 11.93 -13.96
C TYR A 59 -0.71 11.87 -12.69
N GLN A 60 -2.03 11.81 -12.80
CA GLN A 60 -2.91 11.62 -11.64
C GLN A 60 -2.73 10.24 -11.01
N VAL A 61 -2.54 9.19 -11.80
CA VAL A 61 -2.23 7.83 -11.29
C VAL A 61 -0.89 7.86 -10.55
N LYS A 62 0.14 8.48 -11.13
CA LYS A 62 1.44 8.69 -10.46
C LYS A 62 1.32 9.48 -9.16
N GLN A 63 0.49 10.54 -9.14
CA GLN A 63 0.24 11.33 -7.94
C GLN A 63 -0.28 10.46 -6.78
N TRP A 64 -1.25 9.58 -7.06
CA TRP A 64 -1.80 8.66 -6.04
C TRP A 64 -0.78 7.61 -5.61
N LEU A 65 0.04 7.09 -6.53
CA LEU A 65 1.16 6.21 -6.16
C LEU A 65 2.14 6.93 -5.21
N HIS A 66 2.52 8.17 -5.50
CA HIS A 66 3.42 8.93 -4.63
C HIS A 66 2.77 9.28 -3.29
N PHE A 67 1.47 9.55 -3.26
CA PHE A 67 0.73 9.71 -2.00
C PHE A 67 0.75 8.42 -1.17
N GLN A 68 0.64 7.26 -1.81
CA GLN A 68 0.78 5.97 -1.13
C GLN A 68 2.21 5.78 -0.58
N MET A 69 3.23 5.93 -1.43
CA MET A 69 4.64 5.66 -1.08
C MET A 69 5.21 6.62 -0.03
N SER A 70 4.78 7.88 -0.01
CA SER A 70 5.31 8.90 0.91
C SER A 70 4.34 9.26 2.06
N GLY A 71 3.04 9.10 1.84
CA GLY A 71 1.99 9.54 2.76
C GLY A 71 1.32 8.41 3.54
N GLN A 72 1.07 7.24 2.94
CA GLN A 72 0.52 6.09 3.65
C GLN A 72 1.65 5.25 4.25
N GLY A 73 2.53 4.71 3.41
CA GLY A 73 3.49 3.68 3.82
C GLY A 73 4.36 4.07 5.01
N PRO A 74 5.10 5.19 4.98
CA PRO A 74 5.97 5.60 6.08
C PRO A 74 5.19 5.83 7.38
N TYR A 75 4.04 6.51 7.32
CA TYR A 75 3.26 6.85 8.52
C TYR A 75 2.58 5.62 9.15
N TYR A 76 2.07 4.70 8.33
CA TYR A 76 1.53 3.43 8.82
C TYR A 76 2.66 2.55 9.40
N GLY A 77 3.85 2.60 8.80
CA GLY A 77 5.04 1.95 9.34
C GLY A 77 5.43 2.49 10.72
N GLN A 78 5.39 3.81 10.91
CA GLN A 78 5.63 4.42 12.23
C GLN A 78 4.54 4.07 13.23
N ALA A 79 3.27 4.02 12.81
CA ALA A 79 2.17 3.56 13.66
C ALA A 79 2.43 2.11 14.12
N ALA A 80 2.79 1.21 13.21
CA ALA A 80 3.14 -0.17 13.53
C ALA A 80 4.35 -0.26 14.47
N TRP A 81 5.38 0.55 14.24
CA TRP A 81 6.58 0.58 15.09
C TRP A 81 6.23 0.96 16.54
N PHE A 82 5.56 2.10 16.74
CA PHE A 82 5.24 2.58 18.08
C PHE A 82 4.17 1.75 18.79
N THR A 83 3.26 1.08 18.06
CA THR A 83 2.24 0.24 18.69
C THR A 83 2.70 -1.19 18.98
N LYS A 84 3.68 -1.73 18.23
CA LYS A 84 4.02 -3.17 18.28
C LYS A 84 5.47 -3.48 18.61
N PHE A 85 6.41 -2.61 18.26
CA PHE A 85 7.83 -2.97 18.24
C PHE A 85 8.73 -2.06 19.08
N HIS A 86 8.33 -0.82 19.35
CA HIS A 86 9.13 0.08 20.15
C HIS A 86 9.30 -0.46 21.57
N SER A 87 10.52 -0.33 22.11
CA SER A 87 10.88 -0.92 23.42
C SER A 87 10.13 -0.30 24.60
N GLU A 88 9.63 0.92 24.41
CA GLU A 88 8.89 1.68 25.40
C GLU A 88 7.56 2.14 24.81
N LYS A 89 6.53 2.28 25.66
CA LYS A 89 5.28 2.90 25.24
C LYS A 89 5.42 4.42 25.30
N VAL A 90 5.28 5.05 24.14
CA VAL A 90 5.28 6.51 23.98
C VAL A 90 3.91 6.94 23.44
N ASP A 91 2.97 7.16 24.36
CA ASP A 91 1.55 7.36 24.02
C ASP A 91 1.33 8.52 23.03
N SER A 92 2.07 9.62 23.18
CA SER A 92 1.98 10.76 22.27
C SER A 92 2.41 10.41 20.83
N ALA A 93 3.40 9.52 20.66
CA ALA A 93 3.82 9.05 19.35
C ALA A 93 2.79 8.05 18.77
N VAL A 94 2.27 7.14 19.59
CA VAL A 94 1.20 6.22 19.20
C VAL A 94 -0.01 7.00 18.68
N GLU A 95 -0.55 7.92 19.48
CA GLU A 95 -1.71 8.72 19.07
C GLU A 95 -1.42 9.52 17.80
N ARG A 96 -0.25 10.18 17.72
CA ARG A 96 0.14 10.94 16.53
C ARG A 96 0.05 10.09 15.25
N TYR A 97 0.60 8.87 15.25
CA TYR A 97 0.63 8.04 14.04
C TYR A 97 -0.68 7.32 13.76
N LEU A 98 -1.47 6.98 14.78
CA LEU A 98 -2.84 6.49 14.57
C LEU A 98 -3.74 7.58 13.97
N GLU A 99 -3.57 8.84 14.38
CA GLU A 99 -4.25 9.98 13.74
C GLU A 99 -3.79 10.20 12.30
N GLN A 100 -2.53 9.89 11.95
CA GLN A 100 -2.11 9.91 10.54
C GLN A 100 -2.79 8.85 9.70
N ILE A 101 -3.08 7.67 10.25
CA ILE A 101 -3.91 6.65 9.58
C ILE A 101 -5.31 7.22 9.31
N LYS A 102 -5.98 7.75 10.34
CA LYS A 102 -7.31 8.37 10.19
C LYS A 102 -7.31 9.52 9.17
N ARG A 103 -6.26 10.33 9.14
CA ARG A 103 -6.09 11.41 8.14
C ARG A 103 -6.01 10.87 6.71
N VAL A 104 -5.26 9.79 6.48
CA VAL A 104 -5.17 9.16 5.15
C VAL A 104 -6.51 8.57 4.73
N LEU A 105 -7.21 7.88 5.64
CA LEU A 105 -8.58 7.38 5.40
C LEU A 105 -9.53 8.52 5.02
N TYR A 106 -9.47 9.64 5.73
CA TYR A 106 -10.26 10.84 5.43
C TYR A 106 -9.96 11.42 4.04
N VAL A 107 -8.68 11.50 3.65
CA VAL A 107 -8.30 12.00 2.32
C VAL A 107 -8.84 11.10 1.21
N LEU A 108 -8.71 9.77 1.37
CA LEU A 108 -9.24 8.81 0.41
C LEU A 108 -10.77 8.89 0.34
N ASP A 109 -11.45 8.89 1.48
CA ASP A 109 -12.91 8.97 1.54
C ASP A 109 -13.45 10.22 0.84
N LYS A 110 -12.87 11.39 1.16
CA LYS A 110 -13.25 12.66 0.55
C LYS A 110 -13.02 12.66 -0.97
N HIS A 111 -11.90 12.11 -1.43
CA HIS A 111 -11.62 12.03 -2.86
C HIS A 111 -12.57 11.05 -3.57
N LEU A 112 -12.89 9.93 -2.93
CA LEU A 112 -13.77 8.90 -3.48
C LEU A 112 -15.25 9.26 -3.46
N GLN A 113 -15.63 10.41 -2.87
CA GLN A 113 -16.99 10.91 -2.97
C GLN A 113 -17.39 11.10 -4.44
N GLY A 114 -18.37 10.32 -4.88
CA GLY A 114 -18.85 10.31 -6.27
C GLY A 114 -17.89 9.66 -7.27
N ARG A 115 -16.87 8.92 -6.81
CA ARG A 115 -15.90 8.24 -7.68
C ARG A 115 -15.81 6.75 -7.37
N THR A 116 -15.67 5.97 -8.43
CA THR A 116 -15.47 4.52 -8.33
C THR A 116 -13.99 4.20 -8.10
N TRP A 117 -13.08 4.88 -8.77
CA TRP A 117 -11.64 4.64 -8.63
C TRP A 117 -10.90 5.95 -8.35
N LEU A 118 -9.64 5.86 -7.91
CA LEU A 118 -8.85 7.05 -7.61
C LEU A 118 -8.66 7.94 -8.85
N VAL A 119 -8.60 7.35 -10.04
CA VAL A 119 -8.47 8.07 -11.32
C VAL A 119 -9.39 7.43 -12.36
N GLY A 120 -10.10 8.28 -13.10
CA GLY A 120 -10.94 7.87 -14.23
C GLY A 120 -12.05 6.88 -13.85
N ASP A 121 -12.26 5.90 -14.73
CA ASP A 121 -13.37 4.96 -14.73
C ASP A 121 -12.95 3.49 -14.47
N LYS A 122 -11.65 3.21 -14.32
CA LYS A 122 -11.14 1.86 -14.07
C LYS A 122 -10.16 1.76 -12.90
N CYS A 123 -10.05 0.57 -12.34
CA CYS A 123 -9.07 0.22 -11.32
C CYS A 123 -7.66 0.29 -11.92
N THR A 124 -6.75 1.00 -11.25
CA THR A 124 -5.36 1.13 -11.69
C THR A 124 -4.40 0.55 -10.65
N PHE A 125 -3.11 0.50 -10.99
CA PHE A 125 -2.06 0.15 -10.04
C PHE A 125 -2.01 1.11 -8.84
N ALA A 126 -2.44 2.37 -9.01
CA ALA A 126 -2.52 3.32 -7.91
C ALA A 126 -3.53 2.85 -6.87
N ASP A 127 -4.71 2.37 -7.27
CA ASP A 127 -5.69 1.82 -6.32
C ASP A 127 -5.13 0.58 -5.60
N LEU A 128 -4.53 -0.34 -6.36
CA LEU A 128 -4.00 -1.60 -5.83
C LEU A 128 -2.84 -1.39 -4.86
N SER A 129 -2.08 -0.30 -4.98
CA SER A 129 -0.93 -0.01 -4.12
C SER A 129 -1.28 0.18 -2.63
N PHE A 130 -2.51 0.57 -2.32
CA PHE A 130 -2.98 0.79 -0.93
C PHE A 130 -3.36 -0.51 -0.21
N VAL A 131 -3.76 -1.55 -0.94
CA VAL A 131 -4.34 -2.80 -0.39
C VAL A 131 -3.47 -3.41 0.71
N THR A 132 -2.15 -3.45 0.50
CA THR A 132 -1.24 -4.13 1.43
C THR A 132 -1.15 -3.45 2.79
N TRP A 133 -1.22 -2.11 2.83
CA TRP A 133 -1.24 -1.34 4.07
C TRP A 133 -2.64 -1.29 4.69
N ASP A 134 -3.70 -1.29 3.88
CA ASP A 134 -5.08 -1.36 4.38
C ASP A 134 -5.32 -2.67 5.15
N LEU A 135 -4.78 -3.79 4.64
CA LEU A 135 -4.79 -5.09 5.32
C LEU A 135 -4.04 -5.09 6.66
N ALA A 136 -3.14 -4.13 6.90
CA ALA A 136 -2.41 -4.02 8.15
C ALA A 136 -3.16 -3.21 9.22
N ILE A 137 -4.19 -2.42 8.85
CA ILE A 137 -4.90 -1.53 9.77
C ILE A 137 -5.43 -2.27 11.01
N PRO A 138 -6.15 -3.42 10.90
CA PRO A 138 -6.67 -4.11 12.07
C PRO A 138 -5.56 -4.56 13.03
N TRP A 139 -4.45 -5.04 12.48
CA TRP A 139 -3.30 -5.44 13.28
C TRP A 139 -2.66 -4.24 13.99
N ILE A 140 -2.47 -3.11 13.30
CA ILE A 140 -1.89 -1.88 13.88
C ILE A 140 -2.76 -1.36 15.04
N PHE A 141 -4.08 -1.26 14.84
CA PHE A 141 -4.99 -0.74 15.85
C PHE A 141 -5.28 -1.74 16.98
N GLY A 142 -5.19 -3.05 16.73
CA GLY A 142 -5.54 -4.07 17.72
C GLY A 142 -6.96 -3.86 18.25
N ASP A 143 -7.12 -3.88 19.57
CA ASP A 143 -8.42 -3.71 20.24
C ASP A 143 -9.10 -2.36 19.92
N ARG A 144 -8.33 -1.36 19.49
CA ARG A 144 -8.83 -0.04 19.10
C ARG A 144 -9.39 0.02 17.69
N VAL A 145 -9.36 -1.07 16.93
CA VAL A 145 -9.83 -1.07 15.54
C VAL A 145 -11.30 -0.65 15.45
N GLY A 146 -12.11 -0.97 16.47
CA GLY A 146 -13.51 -0.55 16.57
C GLY A 146 -13.70 0.97 16.62
N GLU A 147 -12.74 1.73 17.15
CA GLU A 147 -12.79 3.21 17.23
C GLU A 147 -12.82 3.86 15.84
N LEU A 148 -12.28 3.17 14.83
CA LEU A 148 -12.25 3.68 13.47
C LEU A 148 -13.64 3.79 12.86
N GLU A 149 -14.59 2.93 13.25
CA GLU A 149 -15.95 2.86 12.70
C GLU A 149 -15.93 3.05 11.16
N ILE A 150 -15.06 2.32 10.45
CA ILE A 150 -14.65 2.64 9.07
C ILE A 150 -15.85 2.83 8.14
N GLU A 151 -16.80 1.91 8.16
CA GLU A 151 -17.99 1.96 7.31
C GLU A 151 -18.84 3.21 7.55
N LYS A 152 -18.89 3.70 8.79
CA LYS A 152 -19.70 4.86 9.18
C LYS A 152 -18.96 6.18 8.97
N LYS A 153 -17.66 6.26 9.29
CA LYS A 153 -16.87 7.50 9.20
C LYS A 153 -16.26 7.73 7.82
N TYR A 154 -16.00 6.65 7.07
CA TYR A 154 -15.33 6.68 5.77
C TYR A 154 -16.06 5.78 4.75
N PRO A 155 -17.35 6.03 4.47
CA PRO A 155 -18.18 5.14 3.66
C PRO A 155 -17.70 4.99 2.20
N ASN A 156 -17.14 6.04 1.59
CA ASN A 156 -16.64 6.02 0.22
C ASN A 156 -15.33 5.22 0.14
N TYR A 157 -14.43 5.42 1.10
CA TYR A 157 -13.23 4.60 1.25
C TYR A 157 -13.61 3.13 1.47
N PHE A 158 -14.57 2.85 2.37
CA PHE A 158 -15.01 1.49 2.66
C PHE A 158 -15.53 0.78 1.40
N ALA A 159 -16.40 1.44 0.63
CA ALA A 159 -16.94 0.88 -0.60
C ALA A 159 -15.87 0.63 -1.67
N TRP A 160 -14.87 1.52 -1.78
CA TRP A 160 -13.72 1.35 -2.68
C TRP A 160 -12.81 0.21 -2.24
N ASN A 161 -12.43 0.15 -0.96
CA ASN A 161 -11.58 -0.90 -0.42
C ASN A 161 -12.27 -2.27 -0.56
N LYS A 162 -13.57 -2.37 -0.27
CA LYS A 162 -14.34 -3.60 -0.48
C LYS A 162 -14.27 -4.10 -1.92
N ARG A 163 -14.45 -3.21 -2.91
CA ARG A 163 -14.31 -3.56 -4.34
C ARG A 163 -12.91 -4.02 -4.70
N LEU A 164 -11.86 -3.44 -4.09
CA LEU A 164 -10.49 -3.93 -4.27
C LEU A 164 -10.31 -5.33 -3.69
N MET A 165 -10.83 -5.57 -2.49
CA MET A 165 -10.75 -6.86 -1.79
C MET A 165 -11.53 -7.99 -2.49
N GLU A 166 -12.55 -7.65 -3.29
CA GLU A 166 -13.32 -8.60 -4.10
C GLU A 166 -12.59 -9.04 -5.37
N ARG A 167 -11.49 -8.38 -5.76
CA ARG A 167 -10.74 -8.73 -6.97
C ARG A 167 -10.07 -10.10 -6.81
N PRO A 168 -10.19 -11.03 -7.77
CA PRO A 168 -9.60 -12.36 -7.67
C PRO A 168 -8.09 -12.36 -7.39
N SER A 169 -7.33 -11.44 -8.01
CA SER A 169 -5.90 -11.30 -7.78
C SER A 169 -5.57 -10.87 -6.34
N VAL A 170 -6.36 -9.96 -5.76
CA VAL A 170 -6.19 -9.51 -4.37
C VAL A 170 -6.52 -10.65 -3.40
N GLN A 171 -7.64 -11.34 -3.62
CA GLN A 171 -8.03 -12.50 -2.80
C GLN A 171 -6.98 -13.60 -2.82
N LYS A 172 -6.36 -13.87 -3.98
CA LYS A 172 -5.27 -14.83 -4.09
C LYS A 172 -4.09 -14.42 -3.21
N ILE A 173 -3.63 -13.17 -3.30
CA ILE A 173 -2.51 -12.68 -2.49
C ILE A 173 -2.81 -12.72 -0.99
N VAL A 174 -4.05 -12.41 -0.58
CA VAL A 174 -4.47 -12.52 0.83
C VAL A 174 -4.35 -13.97 1.32
N LYS A 175 -4.83 -14.93 0.52
CA LYS A 175 -4.74 -16.37 0.85
C LYS A 175 -3.29 -16.83 0.92
N ASP A 176 -2.47 -16.45 -0.07
CA ASP A 176 -1.04 -16.81 -0.10
C ASP A 176 -0.30 -16.25 1.12
N LYS A 177 -0.61 -15.00 1.52
CA LYS A 177 -0.06 -14.38 2.73
C LYS A 177 -0.48 -15.12 4.00
N GLN A 178 -1.75 -15.53 4.11
CA GLN A 178 -2.25 -16.31 5.25
C GLN A 178 -1.52 -17.65 5.35
N ALA A 179 -1.43 -18.39 4.23
CA ALA A 179 -0.72 -19.66 4.17
C ALA A 179 0.76 -19.54 4.56
N ALA A 180 1.44 -18.47 4.14
CA ALA A 180 2.83 -18.21 4.51
C ALA A 180 3.03 -17.79 5.98
N SER A 181 2.00 -17.26 6.63
CA SER A 181 2.09 -16.75 8.01
C SER A 181 1.86 -17.83 9.08
N GLY A 182 1.61 -19.09 8.68
CA GLY A 182 1.48 -20.22 9.61
C GLY A 182 0.27 -20.14 10.55
N HIS A 183 -0.83 -19.53 10.08
CA HIS A 183 -2.15 -19.56 10.73
C HIS A 183 -3.15 -20.27 9.84
#